data_AF-A0A7X8XB71-F1
#
_entry.id   AF-A0A7X8XB71-F1
#
_cell.length_a   1.000
_cell.length_b   1.000
_cell.length_c   1.000
_cell.angle_alpha   90.00
_cell.angle_beta   90.00
_cell.angle_gamma   90.00
#
_symmetry.space_group_name_H-M   'P 1'
#
loop_
_entity.id
_entity.type
_entity.pdbx_description
1 polymer ?
#
loop_
_entity_poly.entity_id
_entity_poly.type
_entity_poly.pdbx_seq_one_letter_code
_entity_poly.pdbx_strand_id
1 'polypeptide(L)'
;TRAQVAGSGAKPWRQKGTGRARSGSAGSPVWVGGGVAFGPHPRKYHVGINKKVERLALKRAFTSRLDDGDIVLVDEITINQPKTKEVLAFLKNLQLGENVLILVDEYTENLDLGARNLPNVLVLKASSVNTYLMLLFKKIVITKAGLEALGSRLA
;
A
#
# COMPACT_ATOMS: atom_id res chain seq x y z
N THR A 1 -14.78 23.58 11.15
CA THR A 1 -14.50 24.81 11.95
C THR A 1 -15.80 25.57 12.23
N ARG A 2 -15.86 26.45 13.25
CA ARG A 2 -17.09 27.26 13.56
C ARG A 2 -17.72 27.92 12.33
N ALA A 3 -16.89 28.51 11.45
CA ALA A 3 -17.37 29.22 10.26
C ALA A 3 -18.00 28.33 9.19
N GLN A 4 -17.85 27.00 9.28
CA GLN A 4 -18.39 26.04 8.33
C GLN A 4 -19.71 25.40 8.81
N VAL A 5 -20.13 25.71 10.05
CA VAL A 5 -21.40 25.22 10.59
C VAL A 5 -22.49 26.23 10.27
N ALA A 6 -23.62 25.73 9.76
CA ALA A 6 -24.81 26.54 9.54
C ALA A 6 -25.38 26.99 10.90
N GLY A 7 -25.23 28.27 11.23
CA GLY A 7 -25.69 28.83 12.49
C GLY A 7 -25.74 30.36 12.47
N SER A 8 -26.41 30.94 13.47
CA SER A 8 -26.56 32.39 13.57
C SER A 8 -25.26 33.08 14.01
N GLY A 9 -24.86 34.11 13.27
CA GLY A 9 -23.77 35.02 13.63
C GLY A 9 -24.18 36.08 14.67
N ALA A 10 -25.48 36.20 14.96
CA ALA A 10 -25.97 37.12 15.98
C ALA A 10 -25.60 36.62 17.38
N LYS A 11 -25.31 37.56 18.27
CA LYS A 11 -24.99 37.26 19.65
C LYS A 11 -26.24 36.69 20.35
N PRO A 12 -26.15 35.53 21.03
CA PRO A 12 -27.31 34.94 21.69
C PRO A 12 -27.97 35.85 22.75
N TRP A 13 -27.18 36.68 23.44
CA TRP A 13 -27.69 37.70 24.38
C TRP A 13 -26.67 38.83 24.64
N ARG A 14 -27.14 39.94 25.23
CA ARG A 14 -26.31 41.09 25.62
C ARG A 14 -25.17 40.72 26.58
N GLN A 15 -24.07 41.48 26.57
CA GLN A 15 -22.84 41.15 27.31
C GLN A 15 -23.00 41.10 28.85
N LYS A 16 -23.96 41.84 29.41
CA LYS A 16 -24.23 41.97 30.85
C LYS A 16 -25.74 42.10 31.09
N GLY A 17 -26.18 41.89 32.33
CA GLY A 17 -27.58 42.13 32.74
C GLY A 17 -28.56 40.98 32.44
N THR A 18 -28.06 39.76 32.20
CA THR A 18 -28.90 38.57 31.96
C THR A 18 -28.69 37.43 32.96
N GLY A 19 -27.70 37.54 33.87
CA GLY A 19 -27.34 36.49 34.82
C GLY A 19 -26.71 35.23 34.21
N ARG A 20 -26.60 35.16 32.87
CA ARG A 20 -26.03 34.02 32.12
C ARG A 20 -24.53 34.20 31.89
N ALA A 21 -23.83 33.09 31.63
CA ALA A 21 -22.44 33.13 31.13
C ALA A 21 -22.34 33.96 29.84
N ARG A 22 -21.18 34.54 29.55
CA ARG A 22 -20.99 35.34 28.33
C ARG A 22 -20.85 34.42 27.12
N SER A 23 -21.66 34.62 26.08
CA SER A 23 -21.58 33.88 24.82
C SER A 23 -21.48 34.83 23.63
N GLY A 24 -20.62 34.49 22.67
CA GLY A 24 -20.38 35.29 21.47
C GLY A 24 -21.21 34.88 20.26
N SER A 25 -21.42 33.57 20.08
CA SER A 25 -22.18 33.00 18.95
C SER A 25 -22.69 31.61 19.33
N ALA A 26 -23.86 31.23 18.80
CA ALA A 26 -24.43 29.90 18.95
C ALA A 26 -23.63 28.81 18.20
N GLY A 27 -22.82 29.18 17.20
CA GLY A 27 -21.96 28.23 16.47
C GLY A 27 -20.66 27.87 17.18
N SER A 28 -20.39 28.42 18.37
CA SER A 28 -19.16 28.16 19.13
C SER A 28 -19.01 26.67 19.48
N PRO A 29 -17.78 26.10 19.50
CA PRO A 29 -17.50 24.70 19.85
C PRO A 29 -18.03 24.26 21.22
N VAL A 30 -18.32 25.22 22.11
CA VAL A 30 -18.88 24.95 23.44
C VAL A 30 -20.34 24.50 23.37
N TRP A 31 -21.06 24.84 22.29
CA TRP A 31 -22.47 24.51 22.13
C TRP A 31 -22.66 23.17 21.42
N VAL A 32 -23.72 22.46 21.79
CA VAL A 32 -24.18 21.27 21.04
C VAL A 32 -24.63 21.72 19.65
N GLY A 33 -24.13 21.06 18.60
CA GLY A 33 -24.34 21.48 17.22
C GLY A 33 -23.46 22.65 16.77
N GLY A 34 -22.56 23.16 17.62
CA GLY A 34 -21.53 24.11 17.25
C GLY A 34 -20.39 23.48 16.44
N GLY A 35 -19.47 24.31 15.94
CA GLY A 35 -18.34 23.81 15.15
C GLY A 35 -17.26 23.15 15.99
N VAL A 36 -16.65 22.08 15.48
CA VAL A 36 -15.53 21.38 16.15
C VAL A 36 -14.24 22.21 16.08
N ALA A 37 -13.56 22.38 17.22
CA ALA A 37 -12.24 23.00 17.31
C ALA A 37 -11.15 21.96 16.98
N PHE A 38 -10.23 22.32 16.08
CA PHE A 38 -9.12 21.45 15.63
C PHE A 38 -9.55 20.04 15.17
N GLY A 39 -10.71 19.94 14.53
CA GLY A 39 -11.14 18.69 13.91
C GLY A 39 -10.20 18.23 12.78
N PRO A 40 -10.30 16.95 12.37
CA PRO A 40 -9.49 16.44 11.27
C PRO A 40 -9.84 17.18 9.98
N HIS A 41 -8.81 17.65 9.28
CA HIS A 41 -8.93 18.24 7.95
C HIS A 41 -8.31 17.30 6.91
N PRO A 42 -8.91 17.19 5.70
CA PRO A 42 -8.30 16.43 4.62
C PRO A 42 -6.87 16.96 4.35
N ARG A 43 -5.88 16.08 4.49
CA ARG A 43 -4.48 16.38 4.18
C ARG A 43 -3.86 15.22 3.44
N LYS A 44 -2.86 15.53 2.60
CA LYS A 44 -2.03 14.53 1.94
C LYS A 44 -0.87 14.17 2.89
N TYR A 45 -0.65 12.86 3.09
CA TYR A 45 0.47 12.33 3.88
C TYR A 45 1.64 11.86 3.01
N HIS A 46 1.56 12.07 1.70
CA HIS A 46 2.61 11.70 0.78
C HIS A 46 3.87 12.54 1.01
N VAL A 47 5.00 11.85 1.16
CA VAL A 47 6.34 12.46 1.26
C VAL A 47 7.16 11.94 0.09
N GLY A 48 7.65 12.85 -0.74
CA GLY A 48 8.52 12.51 -1.87
C GLY A 48 9.92 12.14 -1.39
N ILE A 49 10.54 11.16 -2.07
CA ILE A 49 11.91 10.71 -1.80
C ILE A 49 12.72 10.83 -3.10
N ASN A 50 14.03 11.07 -2.97
CA ASN A 50 14.93 11.10 -4.11
C ASN A 50 14.96 9.73 -4.82
N LYS A 51 14.83 9.73 -6.15
CA LYS A 51 14.87 8.51 -6.98
C LYS A 51 16.10 7.62 -6.74
N LYS A 52 17.26 8.24 -6.44
CA LYS A 52 18.50 7.52 -6.09
C LYS A 52 18.36 6.71 -4.79
N VAL A 53 17.69 7.28 -3.79
CA VAL A 53 17.45 6.62 -2.50
C VAL A 53 16.44 5.49 -2.66
N GLU A 54 15.39 5.70 -3.45
CA GLU A 54 14.41 4.66 -3.76
C GLU A 54 15.05 3.45 -4.44
N ARG A 55 15.89 3.68 -5.47
CA ARG A 55 16.64 2.62 -6.15
C ARG A 55 17.60 1.91 -5.20
N LEU A 56 18.31 2.65 -4.35
CA LEU A 56 19.22 2.08 -3.35
C LEU A 56 18.46 1.19 -2.35
N ALA A 57 17.29 1.61 -1.90
CA ALA A 57 16.46 0.83 -0.98
C ALA A 57 16.02 -0.49 -1.62
N LEU A 58 15.63 -0.46 -2.90
CA LEU A 58 15.26 -1.68 -3.64
C LEU A 58 16.46 -2.63 -3.79
N LYS A 59 17.65 -2.11 -4.15
CA LYS A 59 18.88 -2.91 -4.21
C LYS A 59 19.17 -3.59 -2.86
N ARG A 60 19.10 -2.83 -1.77
CA ARG A 60 19.38 -3.33 -0.41
C ARG A 60 18.38 -4.40 0.01
N ALA A 61 17.08 -4.19 -0.26
CA ALA A 61 16.05 -5.19 0.03
C ALA A 61 16.29 -6.48 -0.76
N PHE A 62 16.63 -6.37 -2.05
CA PHE A 62 16.93 -7.51 -2.88
C PHE A 62 18.18 -8.29 -2.40
N THR A 63 19.28 -7.59 -2.11
CA THR A 63 20.50 -8.22 -1.59
C THR A 63 20.25 -8.93 -0.26
N SER A 64 19.54 -8.29 0.68
CA SER A 64 19.20 -8.93 1.96
C SER A 64 18.41 -10.22 1.76
N ARG A 65 17.41 -10.21 0.87
CA ARG A 65 16.61 -11.41 0.56
C ARG A 65 17.42 -12.51 -0.11
N LEU A 66 18.41 -12.11 -0.91
CA LEU A 66 19.34 -13.05 -1.53
C LEU A 66 20.25 -13.71 -0.49
N ASP A 67 20.79 -12.92 0.43
CA ASP A 67 21.64 -13.41 1.54
C ASP A 67 20.87 -14.36 2.48
N ASP A 68 19.58 -14.07 2.71
CA ASP A 68 18.68 -14.90 3.53
C ASP A 68 18.22 -16.20 2.81
N GLY A 69 18.52 -16.38 1.52
CA GLY A 69 18.04 -17.52 0.74
C GLY A 69 16.52 -17.53 0.52
N ASP A 70 15.89 -16.36 0.49
CA ASP A 70 14.45 -16.19 0.29
C ASP A 70 14.05 -16.11 -1.19
N ILE A 71 15.03 -16.04 -2.09
CA ILE A 71 14.82 -15.92 -3.52
C ILE A 71 14.98 -17.28 -4.20
N VAL A 72 13.97 -17.66 -4.99
CA VAL A 72 13.98 -18.85 -5.82
C VAL A 72 13.94 -18.44 -7.29
N LEU A 73 14.96 -18.86 -8.03
CA LEU A 73 15.03 -18.66 -9.49
C LEU A 73 14.34 -19.82 -10.20
N VAL A 74 13.50 -19.50 -11.17
CA VAL A 74 12.81 -20.46 -12.03
C VAL A 74 13.06 -20.05 -13.48
N ASP A 75 13.27 -21.01 -14.39
CA ASP A 75 13.49 -20.70 -15.79
C ASP A 75 12.22 -20.10 -16.42
N GLU A 76 11.11 -20.82 -16.31
CA GLU A 76 9.81 -20.42 -16.87
C GLU A 76 8.66 -20.89 -15.98
N ILE A 77 7.57 -20.11 -15.95
CA ILE A 77 6.32 -20.47 -15.25
C ILE A 77 5.22 -20.62 -16.30
N THR A 78 4.90 -21.86 -16.65
CA THR A 78 3.86 -22.19 -17.62
C THR A 78 2.64 -22.77 -16.89
N ILE A 79 1.50 -22.07 -16.97
CA ILE A 79 0.23 -22.54 -16.45
C ILE A 79 -0.73 -22.77 -17.62
N ASN A 80 -1.20 -24.00 -17.76
CA ASN A 80 -2.00 -24.42 -18.91
C ASN A 80 -3.44 -23.92 -18.82
N GLN A 81 -4.01 -23.87 -17.61
CA GLN A 81 -5.37 -23.40 -17.37
C GLN A 81 -5.39 -22.35 -16.26
N PRO A 82 -6.23 -21.30 -16.34
CA PRO A 82 -6.35 -20.27 -15.30
C PRO A 82 -7.02 -20.82 -14.02
N LYS A 83 -6.35 -21.74 -13.32
CA LYS A 83 -6.84 -22.46 -12.15
C LYS A 83 -5.92 -22.24 -10.97
N THR A 84 -6.49 -21.76 -9.86
CA THR A 84 -5.79 -21.58 -8.58
C THR A 84 -5.15 -22.86 -8.07
N LYS A 85 -5.75 -24.02 -8.36
CA LYS A 85 -5.21 -25.34 -7.99
C LYS A 85 -3.86 -25.63 -8.65
N GLU A 86 -3.66 -25.21 -9.89
CA GLU A 86 -2.39 -25.39 -10.61
C GLU A 86 -1.29 -24.51 -10.01
N VAL A 87 -1.61 -23.25 -9.70
CA VAL A 87 -0.70 -22.32 -9.00
C VAL A 87 -0.32 -22.86 -7.62
N LEU A 88 -1.30 -23.35 -6.85
CA LEU A 88 -1.03 -23.94 -5.54
C LEU A 88 -0.18 -25.21 -5.62
N ALA A 89 -0.40 -26.05 -6.64
CA ALA A 89 0.44 -27.23 -6.86
C ALA A 89 1.88 -26.84 -7.19
N PHE A 90 2.07 -25.83 -8.05
CA PHE A 90 3.39 -25.27 -8.35
C PHE A 90 4.11 -24.75 -7.10
N LEU A 91 3.44 -23.96 -6.27
CA LEU A 91 4.01 -23.43 -5.02
C LEU A 91 4.35 -24.54 -4.03
N LYS A 92 3.49 -25.56 -3.88
CA LYS A 92 3.73 -26.72 -3.03
C LYS A 92 4.94 -27.55 -3.49
N ASN A 93 5.10 -27.75 -4.79
CA ASN A 93 6.22 -28.50 -5.36
C ASN A 93 7.56 -27.83 -5.06
N LEU A 94 7.59 -26.50 -5.04
CA LEU A 94 8.77 -25.71 -4.69
C LEU A 94 8.95 -25.53 -3.17
N GLN A 95 8.07 -26.12 -2.34
CA GLN A 95 8.04 -25.98 -0.88
C GLN A 95 8.02 -24.50 -0.44
N LEU A 96 7.47 -23.65 -1.29
CA LEU A 96 7.26 -22.26 -1.00
C LEU A 96 6.01 -22.21 -0.12
N GLY A 97 6.17 -21.71 1.10
CA GLY A 97 5.06 -21.52 2.03
C GLY A 97 4.00 -20.58 1.44
N GLU A 98 3.02 -20.19 2.25
CA GLU A 98 1.85 -19.52 1.68
C GLU A 98 2.11 -18.08 1.19
N ASN A 99 3.13 -17.38 1.69
CA ASN A 99 3.39 -15.96 1.43
C ASN A 99 4.51 -15.75 0.38
N VAL A 100 4.12 -15.60 -0.89
CA VAL A 100 5.02 -15.61 -2.05
C VAL A 100 4.78 -14.44 -3.01
N LEU A 101 5.86 -13.74 -3.37
CA LEU A 101 5.87 -12.77 -4.46
C LEU A 101 6.43 -13.43 -5.72
N ILE A 102 5.65 -13.45 -6.81
CA ILE A 102 6.08 -13.96 -8.11
C ILE A 102 6.40 -12.76 -9.00
N LEU A 103 7.64 -12.70 -9.48
CA LEU A 103 8.15 -11.66 -10.37
C LEU A 103 8.37 -12.24 -11.77
N VAL A 104 7.66 -11.67 -12.72
CA VAL A 104 7.71 -12.02 -14.15
C VAL A 104 8.16 -10.82 -14.97
N ASP A 105 8.61 -11.05 -16.20
CA ASP A 105 8.86 -9.96 -17.16
C ASP A 105 7.52 -9.40 -17.69
N GLU A 106 6.72 -10.30 -18.26
CA GLU A 106 5.39 -10.02 -18.79
C GLU A 106 4.31 -10.86 -18.09
N TYR A 107 3.07 -10.34 -18.07
CA TYR A 107 1.96 -11.08 -17.48
C TYR A 107 1.47 -12.15 -18.45
N THR A 108 1.39 -13.39 -17.99
CA THR A 108 0.63 -14.44 -18.65
C THR A 108 -0.78 -14.47 -18.06
N GLU A 109 -1.82 -14.39 -18.90
CA GLU A 109 -3.22 -14.34 -18.47
C GLU A 109 -3.58 -15.52 -17.54
N ASN A 110 -3.12 -16.72 -17.86
CA ASN A 110 -3.37 -17.91 -17.04
C ASN A 110 -2.76 -17.81 -15.64
N LEU A 111 -1.56 -17.25 -15.52
CA LEU A 111 -0.86 -17.10 -14.25
C LEU A 111 -1.52 -15.99 -13.41
N ASP A 112 -1.83 -14.85 -14.03
CA ASP A 112 -2.46 -13.72 -13.33
C ASP A 112 -3.86 -14.10 -12.83
N LEU A 113 -4.71 -14.66 -13.69
CA LEU A 113 -6.05 -15.12 -13.30
C LEU A 113 -6.00 -16.25 -12.28
N GLY A 114 -5.05 -17.18 -12.43
CA GLY A 114 -4.87 -18.30 -11.51
C GLY A 114 -4.38 -17.86 -10.12
N ALA A 115 -3.56 -16.82 -10.02
CA ALA A 115 -2.97 -16.38 -8.76
C ALA A 115 -3.79 -15.30 -8.05
N ARG A 116 -4.56 -14.48 -8.77
CA ARG A 116 -5.28 -13.31 -8.22
C ARG A 116 -6.20 -13.62 -7.04
N ASN A 117 -6.78 -14.82 -6.99
CA ASN A 117 -7.69 -15.20 -5.90
C ASN A 117 -6.96 -15.73 -4.65
N LEU A 118 -5.63 -15.87 -4.69
CA LEU A 118 -4.82 -16.35 -3.57
C LEU A 118 -4.38 -15.15 -2.71
N PRO A 119 -4.79 -15.05 -1.43
CA PRO A 119 -4.56 -13.85 -0.62
C PRO A 119 -3.07 -13.60 -0.31
N ASN A 120 -2.28 -14.67 -0.26
CA ASN A 120 -0.88 -14.64 0.15
C ASN A 120 0.08 -14.73 -1.05
N VAL A 121 -0.43 -14.71 -2.28
CA VAL A 121 0.37 -14.78 -3.50
C VAL A 121 0.11 -13.54 -4.33
N LEU A 122 1.18 -12.88 -4.78
CA LEU A 122 1.07 -11.73 -5.66
C LEU A 122 1.96 -11.93 -6.88
N VAL A 123 1.39 -11.78 -8.06
CA VAL A 123 2.13 -11.76 -9.33
C VAL A 123 2.35 -10.30 -9.72
N LEU A 124 3.59 -9.95 -10.01
CA LEU A 124 3.96 -8.60 -10.46
C LEU A 124 5.02 -8.65 -11.55
N LYS A 125 5.02 -7.63 -12.40
CA LYS A 125 6.16 -7.39 -13.28
C LYS A 125 7.39 -6.97 -12.47
N ALA A 126 8.56 -7.49 -12.81
CA ALA A 126 9.84 -7.09 -12.24
C ALA A 126 10.12 -5.58 -12.41
N SER A 127 9.62 -4.98 -13.49
CA SER A 127 9.70 -3.54 -13.75
C SER A 127 8.88 -2.69 -12.76
N SER A 128 7.84 -3.25 -12.14
CA SER A 128 6.88 -2.55 -11.27
C SER A 128 7.07 -2.88 -9.78
N VAL A 129 8.01 -3.75 -9.42
CA VAL A 129 8.23 -4.12 -8.01
C VAL A 129 8.68 -2.91 -7.18
N ASN A 130 8.17 -2.81 -5.96
CA ASN A 130 8.57 -1.78 -5.01
C ASN A 130 9.29 -2.41 -3.80
N THR A 131 10.00 -1.59 -3.03
CA THR A 131 10.75 -2.06 -1.86
C THR A 131 9.83 -2.64 -0.79
N TYR A 132 8.63 -2.09 -0.61
CA TYR A 132 7.67 -2.56 0.37
C TYR A 132 7.25 -4.02 0.11
N LEU A 133 6.91 -4.36 -1.14
CA LEU A 133 6.49 -5.70 -1.52
C LEU A 133 7.64 -6.69 -1.42
N MET A 134 8.87 -6.31 -1.77
CA MET A 134 10.04 -7.17 -1.52
C MET A 134 10.23 -7.51 -0.03
N LEU A 135 9.80 -6.64 0.87
CA LEU A 135 9.88 -6.87 2.31
C LEU A 135 8.63 -7.56 2.89
N LEU A 136 7.45 -7.33 2.30
CA LEU A 136 6.18 -7.87 2.78
C LEU A 136 6.10 -9.40 2.59
N PHE A 137 6.57 -9.90 1.46
CA PHE A 137 6.50 -11.32 1.12
C PHE A 137 7.71 -12.07 1.70
N LYS A 138 7.49 -13.32 2.14
CA LYS A 138 8.53 -14.14 2.77
C LYS A 138 9.44 -14.80 1.74
N LYS A 139 8.86 -15.33 0.67
CA LYS A 139 9.61 -15.92 -0.44
C LYS A 139 9.35 -15.16 -1.72
N ILE A 140 10.37 -15.06 -2.56
CA ILE A 140 10.31 -14.37 -3.84
C ILE A 140 10.67 -15.37 -4.92
N VAL A 141 9.75 -15.61 -5.86
CA VAL A 141 10.00 -16.39 -7.07
C VAL A 141 10.26 -15.43 -8.21
N ILE A 142 11.39 -15.57 -8.88
CA ILE A 142 11.75 -14.74 -10.04
C ILE A 142 11.95 -15.65 -11.24
N THR A 143 11.35 -15.30 -12.38
CA THR A 143 11.70 -15.94 -13.65
C THR A 143 13.04 -15.43 -14.17
N LYS A 144 13.76 -16.22 -14.97
CA LYS A 144 15.03 -15.79 -15.57
C LYS A 144 14.89 -14.46 -16.34
N ALA A 145 13.84 -14.33 -17.15
CA ALA A 145 13.53 -13.08 -17.85
C ALA A 145 13.22 -11.93 -16.87
N GLY A 146 12.48 -12.21 -15.79
CA GLY A 146 12.20 -11.23 -14.74
C GLY A 146 13.47 -10.75 -14.02
N LEU A 147 14.46 -11.62 -13.83
CA LEU A 147 15.75 -11.27 -13.23
C LEU A 147 16.53 -10.29 -14.12
N GLU A 148 16.56 -10.54 -15.43
CA GLU A 148 17.22 -9.66 -16.40
C GLU A 148 16.55 -8.28 -16.47
N ALA A 149 15.22 -8.25 -16.46
CA ALA A 149 14.45 -7.00 -16.41
C ALA A 149 14.71 -6.22 -15.11
N LEU A 150 14.77 -6.91 -13.96
CA LEU A 150 15.10 -6.29 -12.68
C LEU A 150 16.54 -5.76 -12.67
N GLY A 151 17.50 -6.54 -13.19
CA GLY A 151 18.90 -6.15 -13.31
C GLY A 151 19.06 -4.88 -14.14
N SER A 152 18.38 -4.81 -15.30
CA SER A 152 18.39 -3.63 -16.18
C SER A 152 17.83 -2.37 -15.51
N ARG A 153 16.82 -2.52 -14.64
CA ARG A 153 16.23 -1.40 -13.87
C ARG A 153 17.14 -0.93 -12.73
N LEU A 154 17.89 -1.85 -12.14
CA LEU A 154 18.76 -1.58 -11.02
C LEU A 154 20.13 -1.07 -11.45
N ALA A 155 20.60 -1.40 -12.66
CA ALA A 155 21.80 -0.81 -13.27
C ALA A 155 21.73 0.73 -13.25
#